data_AF-A0AAD2AE36-F1
#
_entry.id   AF-A0AAD2AE36-F1
#
_cell.length_a   1.000
_cell.length_b   1.000
_cell.length_c   1.000
_cell.angle_alpha   90.00
_cell.angle_beta   90.00
_cell.angle_gamma   90.00
#
_symmetry.space_group_name_H-M   'P 1'
#
loop_
_entity.id
_entity.type
_entity.pdbx_description
1 polymer ?
#
loop_
_entity_poly.entity_id
_entity_poly.type
_entity_poly.pdbx_seq_one_letter_code
_entity_poly.pdbx_strand_id
1 'polypeptide(L)'
;MGKQNYVLYRKFNLTIISAANLPNVRTYFKPKMYAKVSFCGDKKTEQRTRAEKHGQLNPAWNYTMKYKIDESGITHSGLQLVIKLYCKRTLGDRYVGEIHTSVEELFDYAYKSGGSATSSLPIMKGSAETGGVLKFSYKFGEKIQKKKPGFVKRILLPGACILLRVAGAITLGVVIPVSFDAKHNIVHPDKLNKKKLNVLKNPQHICYSVLHICSIR
;
A
#
# COMPACT_ATOMS: atom_id res chain seq x y z
N MET A 1 5.57 26.49 28.88
CA MET A 1 5.02 25.22 28.33
C MET A 1 5.78 24.83 27.07
N GLY A 2 6.67 23.83 27.17
CA GLY A 2 7.54 23.42 26.06
C GLY A 2 6.75 22.76 24.91
N LYS A 3 6.88 23.28 23.69
CA LYS A 3 6.29 22.65 22.50
C LYS A 3 6.91 21.27 22.29
N GLN A 4 6.08 20.22 22.28
CA GLN A 4 6.49 18.85 21.99
C GLN A 4 7.12 18.78 20.59
N ASN A 5 8.46 18.81 20.54
CA ASN A 5 9.29 18.80 19.33
C ASN A 5 9.47 17.40 18.73
N TYR A 6 8.69 16.41 19.17
CA TYR A 6 8.78 15.03 18.75
C TYR A 6 7.42 14.49 18.29
N VAL A 7 7.44 13.54 17.37
CA VAL A 7 6.31 12.69 16.99
C VAL A 7 6.64 11.27 17.43
N LEU A 8 5.66 10.62 18.05
CA LEU A 8 5.74 9.21 18.41
C LEU A 8 5.17 8.39 17.25
N TYR A 9 5.95 7.43 16.77
CA TYR A 9 5.52 6.48 15.76
C TYR A 9 5.54 5.08 16.34
N ARG A 10 4.60 4.23 15.93
CA ARG A 10 4.61 2.82 16.23
C ARG A 10 5.01 2.00 15.00
N LYS A 11 5.85 0.99 15.21
CA LYS A 11 6.13 -0.01 14.18
C LYS A 11 4.87 -0.84 13.93
N PHE A 12 4.45 -0.96 12.68
CA PHE A 12 3.35 -1.82 12.27
C PHE A 12 3.81 -2.77 11.17
N ASN A 13 3.78 -4.07 11.45
CA ASN A 13 4.10 -5.11 10.50
C ASN A 13 2.80 -5.79 10.09
N LEU A 14 2.49 -5.81 8.80
CA LEU A 14 1.33 -6.46 8.22
C LEU A 14 1.79 -7.57 7.27
N THR A 15 1.37 -8.80 7.50
CA THR A 15 1.68 -9.94 6.65
C THR A 15 0.43 -10.39 5.93
N ILE A 16 0.42 -10.26 4.61
CA ILE A 16 -0.64 -10.83 3.77
C ILE A 16 -0.29 -12.31 3.57
N ILE A 17 -1.08 -13.19 4.19
CA ILE A 17 -0.79 -14.63 4.25
C ILE A 17 -1.31 -15.29 2.97
N SER A 18 -2.63 -15.32 2.81
CA SER A 18 -3.29 -16.01 1.71
C SER A 18 -4.70 -15.47 1.47
N ALA A 19 -5.27 -15.83 0.33
CA ALA A 19 -6.71 -15.75 0.12
C ALA A 19 -7.23 -17.11 -0.35
N ALA A 20 -8.51 -17.36 -0.10
CA ALA A 20 -9.20 -18.57 -0.53
C ALA A 20 -10.51 -18.23 -1.26
N ASN A 21 -10.95 -19.13 -2.13
CA ASN A 21 -12.23 -19.05 -2.84
C ASN A 21 -12.45 -17.73 -3.59
N LEU A 22 -11.41 -17.20 -4.23
CA LEU A 22 -11.54 -15.99 -5.01
C LEU A 22 -12.41 -16.21 -6.26
N PRO A 23 -13.23 -15.22 -6.66
CA PRO A 23 -14.04 -15.34 -7.87
C PRO A 23 -13.14 -15.51 -9.10
N ASN A 24 -13.53 -16.41 -10.00
CA ASN A 24 -12.77 -16.61 -11.24
C ASN A 24 -13.00 -15.45 -12.20
N VAL A 25 -12.06 -14.50 -12.19
CA VAL A 25 -12.10 -13.33 -13.04
C VAL A 25 -11.35 -13.52 -14.37
N ARG A 26 -10.88 -14.72 -14.72
CA ARG A 26 -10.10 -15.00 -15.94
C ARG A 26 -10.41 -16.38 -16.53
N THR A 27 -11.08 -16.40 -17.69
CA THR A 27 -11.59 -17.64 -18.32
C THR A 27 -10.52 -18.50 -19.00
N TYR A 28 -9.60 -17.90 -19.77
CA TYR A 28 -8.72 -18.66 -20.68
C TYR A 28 -7.31 -18.98 -20.14
N PHE A 29 -6.88 -18.33 -19.06
CA PHE A 29 -5.51 -18.46 -18.56
C PHE A 29 -5.50 -18.45 -17.05
N LYS A 30 -4.47 -19.06 -16.46
CA LYS A 30 -4.28 -19.09 -15.01
C LYS A 30 -4.31 -17.67 -14.41
N PRO A 31 -5.15 -17.39 -13.41
CA PRO A 31 -5.19 -16.10 -12.76
C PRO A 31 -3.89 -15.85 -12.00
N LYS A 32 -3.47 -14.59 -11.95
CA LYS A 32 -2.23 -14.17 -11.29
C LYS A 32 -2.57 -13.12 -10.23
N MET A 33 -2.83 -13.55 -9.01
CA MET A 33 -3.41 -12.67 -7.98
C MET A 33 -2.34 -11.91 -7.21
N TYR A 34 -2.60 -10.65 -6.92
CA TYR A 34 -1.77 -9.84 -6.02
C TYR A 34 -2.62 -8.90 -5.18
N ALA A 35 -2.09 -8.48 -4.04
CA ALA A 35 -2.74 -7.57 -3.12
C ALA A 35 -2.06 -6.19 -3.16
N LYS A 36 -2.86 -5.13 -3.06
CA LYS A 36 -2.42 -3.76 -2.77
C LYS A 36 -2.94 -3.38 -1.39
N VAL A 37 -2.04 -2.93 -0.53
CA VAL A 37 -2.37 -2.47 0.82
C VAL A 37 -2.15 -0.97 0.86
N SER A 38 -3.15 -0.23 1.33
CA SER A 38 -3.10 1.22 1.53
C SER A 38 -3.86 1.61 2.79
N PHE A 39 -3.60 2.80 3.30
CA PHE A 39 -4.34 3.38 4.42
C PHE A 39 -5.19 4.54 3.91
N CYS A 40 -6.47 4.55 4.27
CA CYS A 40 -7.46 5.53 3.79
C CYS A 40 -7.49 5.71 2.25
N GLY A 41 -7.11 4.68 1.50
CA GLY A 41 -6.99 4.75 0.04
C GLY A 41 -5.83 5.61 -0.48
N ASP A 42 -4.91 6.07 0.38
CA ASP A 42 -3.80 6.94 -0.02
C ASP A 42 -2.71 6.15 -0.78
N LYS A 43 -2.53 6.49 -2.06
CA LYS A 43 -1.52 5.91 -2.96
C LYS A 43 -0.09 6.07 -2.45
N LYS A 44 0.21 7.07 -1.61
CA LYS A 44 1.56 7.27 -1.03
C LYS A 44 1.95 6.19 -0.03
N THR A 45 0.95 5.62 0.64
CA THR A 45 1.12 4.52 1.61
C THR A 45 1.08 3.15 0.95
N GLU A 46 0.78 3.09 -0.34
CA GLU A 46 0.52 1.83 -1.03
C GLU A 46 1.77 0.93 -1.09
N GLN A 47 1.62 -0.32 -0.66
CA GLN A 47 2.56 -1.41 -0.91
C GLN A 47 1.83 -2.57 -1.61
N ARG A 48 2.58 -3.40 -2.34
CA ARG A 48 2.01 -4.49 -3.14
C ARG A 48 2.74 -5.79 -2.90
N THR A 49 2.00 -6.90 -2.91
CA THR A 49 2.60 -8.23 -2.97
C THR A 49 3.07 -8.54 -4.39
N ARG A 50 3.87 -9.60 -4.55
CA ARG A 50 4.14 -10.16 -5.87
C ARG A 50 2.88 -10.86 -6.39
N ALA A 51 2.75 -10.94 -7.71
CA ALA A 51 1.70 -11.73 -8.33
C ALA A 51 2.00 -13.21 -8.15
N GLU A 52 1.11 -13.90 -7.45
CA GLU A 52 1.16 -15.35 -7.25
C GLU A 52 0.74 -16.03 -8.55
N LYS A 53 1.53 -17.00 -9.03
CA LYS A 53 1.32 -17.63 -10.35
C LYS A 53 0.75 -19.04 -10.26
N HIS A 54 0.89 -19.70 -9.11
CA HIS A 54 0.59 -21.12 -8.96
C HIS A 54 -0.67 -21.37 -8.13
N GLY A 55 -1.02 -20.48 -7.20
CA GLY A 55 -2.16 -20.64 -6.29
C GLY A 55 -3.55 -20.55 -6.91
N GLN A 56 -3.69 -20.23 -8.21
CA GLN A 56 -4.98 -20.08 -8.89
C GLN A 56 -5.96 -19.15 -8.14
N LEU A 57 -7.08 -19.68 -7.64
CA LEU A 57 -8.10 -18.97 -6.85
C LEU A 57 -7.80 -18.95 -5.34
N ASN A 58 -6.74 -19.65 -4.92
CA ASN A 58 -6.29 -19.77 -3.53
C ASN A 58 -4.81 -19.31 -3.41
N PRO A 59 -4.51 -18.03 -3.70
CA PRO A 59 -3.13 -17.54 -3.65
C PRO A 59 -2.58 -17.52 -2.22
N ALA A 60 -1.30 -17.89 -2.08
CA ALA A 60 -0.52 -17.72 -0.86
C ALA A 60 0.65 -16.79 -1.15
N TRP A 61 0.70 -15.64 -0.48
CA TRP A 61 1.75 -14.64 -0.69
C TRP A 61 2.80 -14.65 0.41
N ASN A 62 2.39 -14.90 1.66
CA ASN A 62 3.25 -14.84 2.85
C ASN A 62 4.20 -13.62 2.83
N TYR A 63 3.65 -12.45 2.56
CA TYR A 63 4.43 -11.23 2.30
C TYR A 63 4.21 -10.19 3.40
N THR A 64 5.30 -9.85 4.09
CA THR A 64 5.30 -8.86 5.17
C THR A 64 5.65 -7.46 4.67
N MET A 65 4.76 -6.52 4.96
CA MET A 65 4.86 -5.09 4.72
C MET A 65 5.12 -4.38 6.05
N LYS A 66 6.06 -3.43 6.04
CA LYS A 66 6.42 -2.67 7.24
C LYS A 66 6.00 -1.21 7.09
N TYR A 67 5.41 -0.68 8.15
CA TYR A 67 4.89 0.67 8.25
C TYR A 67 5.30 1.32 9.57
N LYS A 68 5.32 2.64 9.58
CA LYS A 68 5.40 3.48 10.80
C LYS A 68 4.13 4.30 10.86
N ILE A 69 3.31 4.08 11.88
CA ILE A 69 2.04 4.78 12.08
C ILE A 69 2.23 5.77 13.22
N ASP A 70 1.78 7.01 13.09
CA ASP A 70 1.76 7.98 14.19
C ASP A 70 0.90 7.40 15.33
N GLU A 71 1.43 7.40 16.55
CA GLU A 71 0.73 6.87 17.73
C GLU A 71 -0.63 7.55 17.91
N SER A 72 -0.69 8.87 17.69
CA SER A 72 -1.96 9.62 17.78
C SER A 72 -2.96 9.23 16.70
N GLY A 73 -2.47 8.73 15.56
CA GLY A 73 -3.31 8.23 14.47
C GLY A 73 -3.98 6.89 14.79
N ILE A 74 -3.40 6.07 15.65
CA ILE A 74 -3.97 4.76 16.00
C ILE A 74 -5.25 4.94 16.83
N THR A 75 -5.23 5.87 17.80
CA THR A 75 -6.32 6.02 18.79
C THR A 75 -7.39 7.05 18.40
N HIS A 76 -7.09 7.99 17.49
CA HIS A 76 -7.98 9.15 17.29
C HIS A 76 -8.32 9.49 15.84
N SER A 77 -7.79 8.75 14.85
CA SER A 77 -7.90 9.22 13.45
C SER A 77 -8.84 8.43 12.55
N GLY A 78 -9.50 7.38 13.07
CA GLY A 78 -10.35 6.50 12.24
C GLY A 78 -9.57 5.90 11.07
N LEU A 79 -8.28 5.61 11.29
CA LEU A 79 -7.35 5.18 10.26
C LEU A 79 -7.81 3.84 9.69
N GLN A 80 -8.23 3.81 8.43
CA GLN A 80 -8.73 2.61 7.79
C GLN A 80 -7.62 1.89 7.02
N LEU A 81 -7.42 0.60 7.30
CA LEU A 81 -6.63 -0.30 6.48
C LEU A 81 -7.50 -0.81 5.31
N VAL A 82 -7.01 -0.61 4.09
CA VAL A 82 -7.69 -1.04 2.86
C VAL A 82 -6.78 -2.00 2.11
N ILE A 83 -7.26 -3.23 1.88
CA ILE A 83 -6.53 -4.25 1.13
C ILE A 83 -7.35 -4.64 -0.10
N LYS A 84 -6.84 -4.30 -1.28
CA LYS A 84 -7.49 -4.58 -2.57
C LYS A 84 -6.78 -5.70 -3.31
N LEU A 85 -7.55 -6.63 -3.88
CA LEU A 85 -7.06 -7.76 -4.67
C LEU A 85 -7.25 -7.51 -6.16
N TYR A 86 -6.24 -7.90 -6.94
CA TYR A 86 -6.21 -7.75 -8.38
C TYR A 86 -5.67 -9.00 -9.06
N CYS A 87 -6.22 -9.33 -10.24
CA CYS A 87 -5.66 -10.29 -11.16
C CYS A 87 -4.79 -9.57 -12.20
N LYS A 88 -3.50 -9.88 -12.24
CA LYS A 88 -2.54 -9.31 -13.19
C LYS A 88 -2.84 -9.75 -14.63
N ARG A 89 -2.90 -8.79 -15.56
CA ARG A 89 -3.10 -9.05 -17.00
C ARG A 89 -2.23 -8.12 -17.85
N THR A 90 -2.12 -8.40 -19.14
CA THR A 90 -1.40 -7.55 -20.12
C THR A 90 -2.18 -6.28 -20.43
N LEU A 91 -3.49 -6.40 -20.65
CA LEU A 91 -4.40 -5.30 -20.98
C LEU A 91 -5.13 -4.76 -19.74
N GLY A 92 -4.37 -4.42 -18.70
CA GLY A 92 -4.90 -3.84 -17.46
C GLY A 92 -5.30 -4.87 -16.40
N ASP A 93 -4.88 -4.63 -15.17
CA ASP A 93 -5.15 -5.52 -14.04
C ASP A 93 -6.64 -5.48 -13.67
N ARG A 94 -7.24 -6.66 -13.51
CA ARG A 94 -8.67 -6.79 -13.19
C ARG A 94 -8.87 -6.77 -11.69
N TYR A 95 -9.74 -5.90 -11.21
CA TYR A 95 -10.14 -5.83 -9.81
C TYR A 95 -10.95 -7.08 -9.40
N VAL A 96 -10.64 -7.64 -8.23
CA VAL A 96 -11.27 -8.86 -7.71
C VAL A 96 -12.21 -8.52 -6.55
N GLY A 97 -11.73 -7.74 -5.59
CA GLY A 97 -12.44 -7.36 -4.38
C GLY A 97 -11.51 -6.69 -3.38
N GLU A 98 -12.04 -6.30 -2.22
CA GLU A 98 -11.31 -5.61 -1.17
C GLU A 98 -11.84 -5.92 0.23
N ILE A 99 -11.03 -5.57 1.23
CA ILE A 99 -11.45 -5.51 2.63
C ILE A 99 -11.10 -4.15 3.22
N HIS A 100 -11.92 -3.74 4.19
CA HIS A 100 -11.76 -2.50 4.95
C HIS A 100 -11.83 -2.87 6.43
N THR A 101 -10.88 -2.37 7.23
CA THR A 101 -10.88 -2.58 8.69
C THR A 101 -10.22 -1.40 9.39
N SER A 102 -10.66 -1.07 10.60
CA SER A 102 -10.04 0.01 11.37
C SER A 102 -8.71 -0.44 11.96
N VAL A 103 -7.67 0.38 11.86
CA VAL A 103 -6.39 0.12 12.52
C VAL A 103 -6.53 0.14 14.04
N GLU A 104 -7.49 0.91 14.56
CA GLU A 104 -7.82 0.96 15.98
C GLU A 104 -8.35 -0.40 16.47
N GLU A 105 -9.33 -0.98 15.76
CA GLU A 105 -9.87 -2.32 16.07
C GLU A 105 -8.78 -3.40 16.04
N LEU A 106 -7.92 -3.36 15.02
CA LEU A 106 -6.77 -4.25 14.94
C LEU A 106 -5.82 -4.03 16.13
N PHE A 107 -5.56 -2.79 16.52
CA PHE A 107 -4.68 -2.47 17.63
C PHE A 107 -5.22 -3.02 18.96
N ASP A 108 -6.49 -2.76 19.25
CA ASP A 108 -7.13 -3.21 20.49
C ASP A 108 -7.20 -4.72 20.60
N TYR A 109 -7.49 -5.40 19.48
CA TYR A 109 -7.49 -6.85 19.43
C TYR A 109 -6.08 -7.42 19.65
N ALA A 110 -5.08 -6.91 18.94
CA ALA A 110 -3.70 -7.36 19.11
C ALA A 110 -3.14 -7.02 20.50
N TYR A 111 -3.54 -5.91 21.11
CA TYR A 111 -3.05 -5.51 22.43
C TYR A 111 -3.39 -6.56 23.49
N LYS A 112 -4.60 -7.13 23.42
CA LYS A 112 -5.05 -8.23 24.29
C LYS A 112 -4.26 -9.52 24.09
N SER A 113 -3.65 -9.72 22.91
CA SER A 113 -2.91 -10.93 22.53
C SER A 113 -1.38 -10.71 22.42
N GLY A 114 -0.82 -9.79 23.21
CA GLY A 114 0.64 -9.57 23.26
C GLY A 114 1.22 -8.78 22.08
N GLY A 115 0.39 -7.99 21.41
CA GLY A 115 0.77 -7.07 20.34
C GLY A 115 0.76 -7.68 18.93
N SER A 116 0.26 -8.91 18.76
CA SER A 116 0.16 -9.58 17.45
C SER A 116 -1.11 -10.41 17.34
N ALA A 117 -1.71 -10.42 16.15
CA ALA A 117 -2.92 -11.18 15.87
C ALA A 117 -3.04 -11.59 14.40
N THR A 118 -3.96 -12.50 14.12
CA THR A 118 -4.32 -12.95 12.76
C THR A 118 -5.81 -12.76 12.55
N SER A 119 -6.19 -12.26 11.38
CA SER A 119 -7.57 -12.05 10.99
C SER A 119 -7.85 -12.72 9.64
N SER A 120 -9.07 -13.23 9.51
CA SER A 120 -9.63 -13.79 8.29
C SER A 120 -10.93 -13.06 8.02
N LEU A 121 -10.98 -12.26 6.94
CA LEU A 121 -12.15 -11.43 6.63
C LEU A 121 -12.72 -11.78 5.26
N PRO A 122 -14.06 -11.75 5.10
CA PRO A 122 -14.68 -11.94 3.79
C PRO A 122 -14.32 -10.81 2.85
N ILE A 123 -14.11 -11.15 1.58
CA ILE A 123 -13.75 -10.19 0.53
C ILE A 123 -15.03 -9.61 -0.06
N MET A 124 -15.11 -8.29 -0.05
CA MET A 124 -16.23 -7.52 -0.58
C MET A 124 -15.93 -7.03 -2.00
N LYS A 125 -16.97 -6.85 -2.81
CA LYS A 125 -16.89 -6.17 -4.10
C LYS A 125 -18.09 -5.23 -4.22
N GLY A 126 -17.85 -3.94 -4.00
CA GLY A 126 -18.96 -3.02 -3.71
C GLY A 126 -19.58 -3.40 -2.37
N SER A 127 -20.91 -3.51 -2.32
CA SER A 127 -21.64 -3.89 -1.09
C SER A 127 -21.88 -5.39 -0.95
N ALA A 128 -21.36 -6.22 -1.87
CA ALA A 128 -21.63 -7.66 -1.91
C ALA A 128 -20.39 -8.48 -1.54
N GLU A 129 -20.58 -9.56 -0.79
CA GLU A 129 -19.56 -10.57 -0.54
C GLU A 129 -19.25 -11.37 -1.81
N THR A 130 -17.97 -11.67 -2.01
CA THR A 130 -17.53 -12.48 -3.16
C THR A 130 -17.50 -13.98 -2.89
N GLY A 131 -17.73 -14.39 -1.63
CA GLY A 131 -17.48 -15.76 -1.13
C GLY A 131 -16.01 -16.09 -0.86
N GLY A 132 -15.09 -15.21 -1.26
CA GLY A 132 -13.67 -15.33 -0.97
C GLY A 132 -13.31 -14.81 0.42
N VAL A 133 -12.25 -15.35 1.01
CA VAL A 133 -11.74 -14.93 2.34
C VAL A 133 -10.27 -14.52 2.23
N LEU A 134 -9.91 -13.39 2.82
CA LEU A 134 -8.52 -12.93 2.94
C LEU A 134 -7.99 -13.17 4.35
N LYS A 135 -6.88 -13.90 4.46
CA LYS A 135 -6.17 -14.14 5.71
C LYS A 135 -4.91 -13.28 5.78
N PHE A 136 -4.76 -12.53 6.86
CA PHE A 136 -3.59 -11.71 7.13
C PHE A 136 -3.26 -11.70 8.62
N SER A 137 -2.00 -11.50 8.95
CA SER A 137 -1.57 -11.26 10.33
C SER A 137 -0.92 -9.91 10.47
N TYR A 138 -0.92 -9.39 11.68
CA TYR A 138 -0.39 -8.07 11.97
C TYR A 138 0.22 -8.03 13.36
N LYS A 139 1.25 -7.19 13.50
CA LYS A 139 1.98 -6.99 14.74
C LYS A 139 2.27 -5.51 14.95
N PHE A 140 1.87 -5.02 16.10
CA PHE A 140 2.21 -3.70 16.61
C PHE A 140 3.44 -3.81 17.50
N GLY A 141 4.49 -3.08 17.13
CA GLY A 141 5.77 -3.10 17.82
C GLY A 141 5.99 -1.90 18.73
N GLU A 142 7.27 -1.66 19.00
CA GLU A 142 7.75 -0.55 19.82
C GLU A 142 7.39 0.83 19.26
N LYS A 143 7.32 1.79 20.19
CA LYS A 143 7.25 3.22 19.87
C LYS A 143 8.64 3.75 19.50
N ILE A 144 8.69 4.63 18.52
CA ILE A 144 9.88 5.30 18.01
C ILE A 144 9.62 6.81 18.11
N GLN A 145 10.49 7.53 18.79
CA GLN A 145 10.46 8.99 18.79
C GLN A 145 11.23 9.53 17.59
N LYS A 146 10.63 10.50 16.88
CA LYS A 146 11.32 11.27 15.86
C LYS A 146 11.14 12.76 16.10
N LYS A 147 12.23 13.52 15.98
CA LYS A 147 12.17 14.98 16.04
C LYS A 147 11.30 15.51 14.89
N LYS A 148 10.32 16.35 15.22
CA LYS A 148 9.52 17.09 14.23
C LYS A 148 10.48 17.91 13.37
N PRO A 149 10.37 17.88 12.02
CA PRO A 149 11.15 18.79 11.20
C PRO A 149 10.80 20.22 11.60
N GLY A 150 11.81 21.03 11.92
CA GLY A 150 11.62 22.41 12.35
C GLY A 150 10.86 23.23 11.31
N PHE A 151 10.04 24.17 11.79
CA PHE A 151 9.11 25.02 11.03
C PHE A 151 9.73 25.64 9.76
N VAL A 152 11.02 25.95 9.79
CA VAL A 152 11.77 26.57 8.67
C VAL A 152 11.78 25.72 7.39
N LYS A 153 11.85 24.37 7.50
CA LYS A 153 11.82 23.47 6.31
C LYS A 153 10.43 23.39 5.65
N ARG A 154 9.36 23.71 6.39
CA ARG A 154 7.98 23.71 5.88
C ARG A 154 7.67 24.93 5.00
N ILE A 155 8.43 26.02 5.12
CA ILE A 155 8.21 27.26 4.37
C ILE A 155 9.11 27.31 3.12
N LEU A 156 10.35 26.80 3.21
CA LEU A 156 11.30 26.85 2.09
C LEU A 156 10.89 25.98 0.88
N LEU A 157 10.24 24.83 1.09
CA LEU A 157 9.80 23.98 -0.03
C LEU A 157 8.54 24.49 -0.76
N PRO A 158 7.47 24.94 -0.08
CA PRO A 158 6.32 25.52 -0.77
C PRO A 158 6.59 26.95 -1.25
N GLY A 159 7.40 27.73 -0.52
CA GLY A 159 7.74 29.11 -0.88
C GLY A 159 8.53 29.22 -2.18
N ALA A 160 9.46 28.28 -2.43
CA ALA A 160 10.13 28.16 -3.73
C ALA A 160 9.16 27.79 -4.87
N CYS A 161 8.14 26.97 -4.59
CA CYS A 161 7.11 26.63 -5.58
C CYS A 161 6.13 27.79 -5.84
N ILE A 162 5.85 28.65 -4.86
CA ILE A 162 4.96 29.82 -5.03
C ILE A 162 5.62 30.88 -5.92
N LEU A 163 6.93 31.10 -5.80
CA LEU A 163 7.67 32.01 -6.71
C LEU A 163 7.65 31.51 -8.16
N LEU A 164 7.69 30.19 -8.39
CA LEU A 164 7.52 29.61 -9.73
C LEU A 164 6.08 29.74 -10.29
N ARG A 165 5.06 29.95 -9.45
CA ARG A 165 3.67 30.09 -9.91
C ARG A 165 3.36 31.45 -10.54
N VAL A 166 4.01 32.51 -10.08
CA VAL A 166 3.78 33.86 -10.63
C VAL A 166 4.33 33.94 -12.06
N ALA A 167 5.43 33.25 -12.38
CA ALA A 167 5.95 33.17 -13.74
C ALA A 167 5.11 32.28 -14.69
N GLY A 168 4.53 31.18 -14.19
CA GLY A 168 3.74 30.24 -15.01
C GLY A 168 2.29 30.65 -15.24
N ALA A 169 1.69 31.44 -14.35
CA ALA A 169 0.30 31.89 -14.49
C ALA A 169 0.12 32.89 -15.64
N ILE A 170 1.17 33.61 -16.03
CA ILE A 170 1.11 34.61 -17.11
C ILE A 170 1.30 33.95 -18.50
N THR A 171 1.83 32.73 -18.57
CA THR A 171 2.19 32.10 -19.86
C THR A 171 1.32 30.92 -20.28
N LEU A 172 0.70 30.14 -19.37
CA LEU A 172 0.00 28.89 -19.76
C LEU A 172 -1.36 28.62 -19.09
N GLY A 173 -1.89 29.49 -18.22
CA GLY A 173 -3.26 29.35 -17.72
C GLY A 173 -3.57 28.08 -16.90
N VAL A 174 -2.56 27.36 -16.37
CA VAL A 174 -2.77 26.14 -15.59
C VAL A 174 -2.79 26.46 -14.09
N VAL A 175 -4.00 26.49 -13.50
CA VAL A 175 -4.18 26.48 -12.05
C VAL A 175 -3.98 25.04 -11.54
N ILE A 176 -2.82 24.74 -10.97
CA ILE A 176 -2.61 23.45 -10.29
C ILE A 176 -3.25 23.55 -8.89
N PRO A 177 -4.29 22.76 -8.54
CA PRO A 177 -4.81 22.75 -7.18
C PRO A 177 -3.76 22.15 -6.23
N VAL A 178 -3.38 22.90 -5.20
CA VAL A 178 -2.60 22.36 -4.08
C VAL A 178 -3.61 21.85 -3.05
N SER A 179 -3.90 20.55 -3.07
CA SER A 179 -4.60 19.92 -1.96
C SER A 179 -3.64 19.82 -0.77
N PHE A 180 -3.76 20.75 0.18
CA PHE A 180 -3.09 20.67 1.48
C PHE A 180 -3.97 19.85 2.42
N ASP A 181 -4.03 18.53 2.21
CA ASP A 181 -4.81 17.65 3.05
C ASP A 181 -3.97 17.20 4.27
N ALA A 182 -4.42 17.65 5.45
CA ALA A 182 -3.72 17.49 6.72
C ALA A 182 -3.66 16.03 7.22
N LYS A 183 -4.40 15.09 6.61
CA LYS A 183 -4.38 13.67 7.01
C LYS A 183 -3.17 12.89 6.47
N HIS A 184 -2.39 13.46 5.55
CA HIS A 184 -1.33 12.76 4.81
C HIS A 184 -0.03 12.41 5.56
N ASN A 185 0.07 12.62 6.89
CA ASN A 185 1.31 12.38 7.65
C ASN A 185 1.23 11.25 8.69
N ILE A 186 0.15 10.47 8.71
CA ILE A 186 -0.08 9.48 9.77
C ILE A 186 0.66 8.16 9.50
N VAL A 187 0.77 7.73 8.24
CA VAL A 187 1.39 6.45 7.90
C VAL A 187 2.55 6.63 6.94
N HIS A 188 3.70 6.08 7.30
CA HIS A 188 4.90 6.08 6.46
C HIS A 188 5.28 4.63 6.10
N PRO A 189 5.25 4.25 4.82
CA PRO A 189 5.77 2.95 4.40
C PRO A 189 7.29 2.93 4.58
N ASP A 190 7.81 1.81 5.09
CA ASP A 190 9.25 1.64 5.17
C ASP A 190 9.85 1.49 3.76
N LYS A 191 10.75 2.39 3.36
CA LYS A 191 11.30 2.43 2.00
C LYS A 191 12.17 1.21 1.67
N LEU A 192 12.53 0.39 2.66
CA LEU A 192 13.40 -0.77 2.49
C LEU A 192 12.81 -1.82 1.51
N ASN A 193 11.48 -2.01 1.48
CA ASN A 193 10.85 -2.99 0.58
C ASN A 193 10.75 -2.53 -0.89
N LYS A 194 10.75 -1.21 -1.17
CA LYS A 194 10.69 -0.70 -2.55
C LYS A 194 11.95 -1.03 -3.35
N LYS A 195 13.14 -1.02 -2.73
CA LYS A 195 14.40 -1.40 -3.40
C LYS A 195 14.40 -2.86 -3.84
N LYS A 196 13.93 -3.79 -3.00
CA LYS A 196 13.92 -5.24 -3.31
C LYS A 196 12.95 -5.60 -4.46
N LEU A 197 11.90 -4.81 -4.67
CA LEU A 197 10.97 -4.96 -5.79
C LEU A 197 11.52 -4.36 -7.10
N ASN A 198 12.33 -3.30 -7.02
CA ASN A 198 12.97 -2.67 -8.18
C ASN A 198 14.18 -3.49 -8.69
N VAL A 199 14.92 -4.15 -7.79
CA VAL A 199 16.02 -5.06 -8.19
C VAL A 199 15.51 -6.26 -9.01
N LEU A 200 14.30 -6.75 -8.74
CA LEU A 200 13.66 -7.83 -9.54
C LEU A 200 12.89 -7.34 -10.77
N LYS A 201 12.86 -6.02 -10.99
CA LYS A 201 12.26 -5.40 -12.16
C LYS A 201 13.31 -4.83 -13.12
N ASN A 202 14.60 -5.03 -12.88
CA ASN A 202 15.65 -4.60 -13.81
C ASN A 202 15.93 -5.73 -14.82
N PRO A 203 15.46 -5.63 -16.09
CA PRO A 203 15.77 -6.60 -17.12
C PRO A 203 16.94 -6.04 -17.92
N GLN A 204 18.14 -6.05 -17.34
CA GLN A 204 19.36 -5.66 -18.07
C GLN A 204 20.31 -6.83 -18.34
N HIS A 205 19.85 -8.08 -18.21
CA HIS A 205 20.57 -9.24 -18.73
C HIS A 205 19.59 -10.34 -19.16
N ILE A 206 18.85 -10.14 -20.25
CA ILE A 206 18.53 -11.23 -21.19
C ILE A 206 18.59 -10.61 -22.60
N CYS A 207 19.81 -10.48 -23.10
CA CYS A 207 20.11 -10.16 -24.49
C CYS A 207 19.99 -11.44 -25.33
N TYR A 208 19.33 -11.31 -26.47
CA TYR A 208 19.45 -12.06 -27.73
C TYR A 208 19.59 -13.59 -27.67
N SER A 209 18.55 -14.29 -28.13
CA SER A 209 18.68 -15.54 -28.90
C SER A 209 17.33 -15.97 -29.50
N VAL A 210 17.28 -15.91 -30.84
CA VAL A 210 16.42 -16.66 -31.78
C VAL A 210 14.96 -16.19 -31.96
N LEU A 211 14.81 -15.04 -32.63
CA LEU A 211 13.77 -14.81 -33.63
C LEU A 211 14.23 -15.46 -34.94
N HIS A 212 13.92 -16.75 -35.17
CA HIS A 212 14.06 -17.36 -36.50
C HIS A 212 13.28 -18.66 -36.63
N ILE A 213 11.95 -18.59 -36.60
CA ILE A 213 11.08 -19.59 -37.27
C ILE A 213 9.82 -18.88 -37.78
N CYS A 214 9.94 -18.17 -38.90
CA CYS A 214 8.81 -17.83 -39.77
C CYS A 214 9.30 -17.45 -41.16
N SER A 215 9.81 -18.43 -41.90
CA SER A 215 9.77 -18.52 -43.36
C SER A 215 10.14 -19.96 -43.73
N ILE A 216 9.56 -20.49 -44.80
CA ILE A 216 9.50 -21.89 -45.25
C ILE A 216 8.24 -22.63 -44.76
N ARG A 217 7.11 -22.40 -45.44
CA ARG A 217 6.62 -23.33 -46.46
C ARG A 217 5.67 -22.62 -47.42
#